data_AF-A0A3C0ATW2-F1
#
_entry.id   AF-A0A3C0ATW2-F1
#
_cell.length_a   1.000
_cell.length_b   1.000
_cell.length_c   1.000
_cell.angle_alpha   90.00
_cell.angle_beta   90.00
_cell.angle_gamma   90.00
#
_symmetry.space_group_name_H-M   'P 1'
#
loop_
_entity.id
_entity.type
_entity.pdbx_description
1 polymer ?
#
loop_
_entity_poly.entity_id
_entity_poly.type
_entity_poly.pdbx_seq_one_letter_code
_entity_poly.pdbx_strand_id
1 'polypeptide(L)'
;WKVTNKTFNYTCHTLLPEALEVWPADLIGKLLPRHLEIIKKINEQFEAELKAKGVADETINDMAIYTGDSVRMAYLATYGGSHVNGVAELHSQLLKDVTLKNFSDVYPDKFTNVTNGVTPRRFIKLANPRLS
;
A
#
# COMPACT_ATOMS: atom_id res chain seq x y z
N TRP A 1 -4.99 0.89 16.85
CA TRP A 1 -4.00 1.34 15.85
C TRP A 1 -2.60 0.77 16.07
N LYS A 2 -1.97 0.93 17.26
CA LYS A 2 -0.59 0.48 17.52
C LYS A 2 -0.30 -0.99 17.16
N VAL A 3 -1.21 -1.92 17.50
CA VAL A 3 -1.05 -3.35 17.18
C VAL A 3 -1.10 -3.59 15.68
N THR A 4 -2.18 -3.17 15.01
CA THR A 4 -2.38 -3.40 13.57
C THR A 4 -1.26 -2.79 12.74
N ASN A 5 -0.85 -1.54 13.05
CA ASN A 5 0.21 -0.86 12.30
C ASN A 5 1.55 -1.59 12.39
N LYS A 6 1.88 -2.18 13.54
CA LYS A 6 3.09 -3.00 13.76
C LYS A 6 3.00 -4.43 13.26
N THR A 7 1.83 -4.86 12.78
CA THR A 7 1.57 -6.25 12.37
C THR A 7 1.61 -6.41 10.86
N PHE A 8 1.06 -5.44 10.12
CA PHE A 8 0.93 -5.54 8.67
C PHE A 8 2.06 -4.83 7.92
N ASN A 9 2.46 -5.42 6.79
CA ASN A 9 3.32 -4.84 5.76
C ASN A 9 2.65 -5.07 4.39
N TYR A 10 2.94 -4.22 3.42
CA TYR A 10 2.33 -4.27 2.09
C TYR A 10 3.39 -4.49 1.00
N THR A 11 3.27 -5.58 0.25
CA THR A 11 4.09 -5.80 -0.95
C THR A 11 3.30 -5.43 -2.20
N CYS A 12 3.81 -4.47 -2.95
CA CYS A 12 3.24 -4.07 -4.22
C CYS A 12 3.89 -4.86 -5.37
N HIS A 13 3.08 -5.59 -6.12
CA HIS A 13 3.54 -6.46 -7.22
C HIS A 13 3.31 -5.86 -8.62
N THR A 14 2.73 -4.66 -8.71
CA THR A 14 2.39 -4.01 -9.97
C THR A 14 2.31 -2.50 -9.79
N LEU A 15 2.72 -1.76 -10.82
CA LEU A 15 2.65 -0.30 -10.85
C LEU A 15 1.48 0.21 -11.70
N LEU A 16 0.77 -0.70 -12.36
CA LEU A 16 -0.36 -0.37 -13.22
C LEU A 16 -1.51 0.19 -12.37
N PRO A 17 -1.96 1.44 -12.60
CA PRO A 17 -2.99 2.08 -11.79
C PRO A 17 -4.28 1.26 -11.70
N GLU A 18 -4.65 0.56 -12.77
CA GLU A 18 -5.84 -0.29 -12.82
C GLU A 18 -5.79 -1.48 -11.86
N ALA A 19 -4.58 -1.90 -11.45
CA ALA A 19 -4.40 -3.00 -10.50
C ALA A 19 -4.33 -2.51 -9.05
N LEU A 20 -4.33 -1.18 -8.81
CA LEU A 20 -4.49 -0.60 -7.49
C LEU A 20 -5.98 -0.49 -7.18
N GLU A 21 -6.51 -1.50 -6.52
CA GLU A 21 -7.96 -1.63 -6.30
C GLU A 21 -8.57 -0.38 -5.65
N VAL A 22 -9.64 0.10 -6.27
CA VAL A 22 -10.50 1.16 -5.76
C VAL A 22 -11.92 0.64 -5.72
N TRP A 23 -12.53 0.67 -4.54
CA TRP A 23 -13.87 0.13 -4.33
C TRP A 23 -14.88 1.25 -4.05
N PRO A 24 -16.07 1.22 -4.68
CA PRO A 24 -17.13 2.16 -4.34
C PRO A 24 -17.50 2.06 -2.85
N ALA A 25 -17.59 3.20 -2.18
CA ALA A 25 -17.92 3.28 -0.75
C ALA A 25 -19.32 2.72 -0.47
N ASP A 26 -20.28 2.95 -1.37
CA ASP A 26 -21.64 2.38 -1.28
C ASP A 26 -21.62 0.84 -1.29
N LEU A 27 -20.78 0.23 -2.14
CA LEU A 27 -20.64 -1.22 -2.20
C LEU A 27 -20.04 -1.77 -0.89
N ILE A 28 -18.97 -1.17 -0.39
CA ILE A 28 -18.38 -1.56 0.90
C ILE A 28 -19.40 -1.34 2.02
N GLY A 29 -20.15 -0.24 2.02
CA GLY A 29 -21.16 0.07 3.03
C GLY A 29 -22.29 -0.96 3.08
N LYS A 30 -22.72 -1.47 1.91
CA LYS A 30 -23.74 -2.52 1.81
C LYS A 30 -23.25 -3.88 2.33
N LEU A 31 -22.01 -4.26 2.02
CA LEU A 31 -21.47 -5.58 2.38
C LEU A 31 -20.81 -5.61 3.76
N LEU A 32 -20.11 -4.54 4.12
CA LEU A 32 -19.19 -4.44 5.25
C LEU A 32 -19.35 -3.07 5.96
N PRO A 33 -20.55 -2.72 6.46
CA PRO A 33 -20.83 -1.39 7.02
C PRO A 33 -19.87 -1.01 8.14
N ARG A 34 -19.55 -1.96 9.04
CA ARG A 34 -18.61 -1.72 10.13
C ARG A 34 -17.18 -1.45 9.66
N HIS A 35 -16.76 -2.07 8.55
CA HIS A 35 -15.44 -1.84 7.99
C HIS A 35 -15.36 -0.45 7.35
N LEU A 36 -16.44 0.00 6.68
CA LEU A 36 -16.50 1.35 6.15
C LEU A 36 -16.37 2.41 7.25
N GLU A 37 -17.03 2.22 8.40
CA GLU A 37 -16.86 3.11 9.57
C GLU A 37 -15.41 3.16 10.06
N ILE A 38 -14.75 1.99 10.14
CA ILE A 38 -13.34 1.90 10.55
C ILE A 38 -12.44 2.62 9.54
N ILE A 39 -12.68 2.42 8.24
CA ILE A 39 -11.93 3.07 7.16
C ILE A 39 -12.09 4.59 7.23
N LYS A 40 -13.30 5.10 7.43
CA LYS A 40 -13.55 6.54 7.62
C LYS A 40 -12.76 7.09 8.80
N LYS A 41 -12.79 6.39 9.94
CA LYS A 41 -12.03 6.80 11.13
C LYS A 41 -10.52 6.75 10.91
N ILE A 42 -10.01 5.79 10.14
CA ILE A 42 -8.61 5.72 9.74
C ILE A 42 -8.26 6.91 8.85
N ASN A 43 -9.12 7.27 7.90
CA ASN A 43 -8.92 8.41 7.02
C ASN A 43 -8.87 9.73 7.82
N GLU A 44 -9.83 9.96 8.71
CA GLU A 44 -9.85 11.15 9.58
C GLU A 44 -8.58 11.27 10.43
N GLN A 45 -8.14 10.16 11.03
CA GLN A 45 -6.90 10.14 11.80
C GLN A 45 -5.67 10.44 10.91
N PHE A 46 -5.65 9.91 9.69
CA PHE A 46 -4.57 10.10 8.74
C PHE A 46 -4.47 11.56 8.28
N GLU A 47 -5.58 12.18 7.89
CA GLU A 47 -5.62 13.58 7.49
C GLU A 47 -5.18 14.50 8.64
N ALA A 48 -5.63 14.23 9.86
CA ALA A 48 -5.19 14.98 11.04
C ALA A 48 -3.67 14.86 11.29
N GLU A 49 -3.10 13.66 11.08
CA GLU A 49 -1.66 13.43 11.18
C GLU A 49 -0.89 14.21 10.11
N LEU A 50 -1.35 14.20 8.86
CA LEU A 50 -0.72 14.95 7.77
C LEU A 50 -0.78 16.47 8.01
N LYS A 51 -1.92 16.99 8.48
CA LYS A 51 -2.07 18.39 8.87
C LYS A 51 -1.10 18.77 9.99
N ALA A 52 -0.96 17.93 11.01
CA ALA A 52 -0.01 18.16 12.10
C ALA A 52 1.45 18.15 11.63
N LYS A 53 1.77 17.46 10.53
CA LYS A 53 3.08 17.47 9.87
C LYS A 53 3.29 18.67 8.94
N GLY A 54 2.29 19.54 8.75
CA GLY A 54 2.37 20.70 7.87
C GLY A 54 2.30 20.36 6.38
N VAL A 55 1.71 19.22 6.02
CA VAL A 55 1.47 18.85 4.62
C VAL A 55 0.34 19.74 4.07
N ALA A 56 0.50 20.20 2.82
CA ALA A 56 -0.49 21.04 2.14
C ALA A 56 -1.83 20.29 1.96
N ASP A 57 -2.94 21.03 2.00
CA ASP A 57 -4.29 20.45 1.92
C ASP A 57 -4.53 19.75 0.58
N GLU A 58 -3.95 20.24 -0.52
CA GLU A 58 -4.01 19.59 -1.83
C GLU A 58 -3.36 18.20 -1.79
N THR A 59 -2.16 18.09 -1.21
CA THR A 59 -1.46 16.82 -1.06
C THR A 59 -2.21 15.86 -0.13
N ILE A 60 -2.86 16.37 0.92
CA ILE A 60 -3.69 15.55 1.82
C ILE A 60 -4.85 14.93 1.05
N ASN A 61 -5.55 15.72 0.23
CA ASN A 61 -6.65 15.24 -0.61
C ASN A 61 -6.18 14.18 -1.62
N ASP A 62 -5.01 14.42 -2.24
CA ASP A 62 -4.40 13.46 -3.16
C ASP A 62 -4.07 12.12 -2.49
N MET A 63 -3.80 12.12 -1.19
CA MET A 63 -3.47 10.94 -0.38
C MET A 63 -4.67 10.30 0.34
N ALA A 64 -5.86 10.91 0.32
CA ALA A 64 -7.04 10.44 1.06
C ALA A 64 -7.35 8.96 0.84
N ILE A 65 -7.53 8.19 1.91
CA ILE A 65 -7.88 6.76 1.83
C ILE A 65 -9.35 6.61 1.41
N TYR A 66 -10.20 7.50 1.89
CA TYR A 66 -11.62 7.54 1.61
C TYR A 66 -11.97 8.88 0.95
N THR A 67 -12.54 8.84 -0.26
CA THR A 67 -12.83 10.04 -1.05
C THR A 67 -14.27 10.54 -0.91
N GLY A 68 -15.08 9.92 -0.05
CA GLY A 68 -16.54 10.09 -0.05
C GLY A 68 -17.22 9.00 -0.89
N ASP A 69 -16.81 8.86 -2.14
CA ASP A 69 -17.41 7.93 -3.10
C ASP A 69 -16.69 6.59 -3.19
N SER A 70 -15.41 6.54 -2.79
CA SER A 70 -14.57 5.36 -2.98
C SER A 70 -13.53 5.16 -1.87
N VAL A 71 -12.99 3.95 -1.77
CA VAL A 71 -11.87 3.58 -0.91
C VAL A 71 -10.69 3.13 -1.76
N ARG A 72 -9.53 3.79 -1.59
CA ARG A 72 -8.27 3.46 -2.28
C ARG A 72 -7.48 2.42 -1.46
N MET A 73 -7.49 1.15 -1.88
CA MET A 73 -6.99 0.05 -1.05
C MET A 73 -5.48 0.07 -0.85
N ALA A 74 -4.73 0.41 -1.90
CA ALA A 74 -3.28 0.56 -1.80
C ALA A 74 -2.87 1.64 -0.79
N TYR A 75 -3.69 2.70 -0.64
CA TYR A 75 -3.42 3.81 0.27
C TYR A 75 -3.74 3.41 1.70
N LEU A 76 -4.85 2.68 1.89
CA LEU A 76 -5.19 2.05 3.17
C LEU A 76 -4.07 1.09 3.63
N ALA A 77 -3.56 0.24 2.74
CA ALA A 77 -2.48 -0.68 3.05
C ALA A 77 -1.17 0.04 3.39
N THR A 78 -0.84 1.10 2.64
CA THR A 78 0.38 1.90 2.85
C THR A 78 0.37 2.67 4.17
N TYR A 79 -0.75 3.30 4.54
CA TYR A 79 -0.88 3.98 5.82
C TYR A 79 -1.00 2.97 6.98
N GLY A 80 -1.80 1.93 6.77
CA GLY A 80 -2.12 0.91 7.78
C GLY A 80 -0.97 -0.03 8.13
N GLY A 81 0.02 -0.19 7.25
CA GLY A 81 1.21 -1.01 7.50
C GLY A 81 2.43 -0.23 8.01
N SER A 82 3.41 -0.99 8.51
CA SER A 82 4.73 -0.48 8.92
C SER A 82 5.67 -0.30 7.74
N HIS A 83 5.67 -1.23 6.79
CA HIS A 83 6.55 -1.20 5.62
C HIS A 83 5.78 -1.44 4.33
N VAL A 84 6.30 -0.85 3.26
CA VAL A 84 5.90 -1.10 1.88
C VAL A 84 7.11 -1.56 1.10
N ASN A 85 6.99 -2.60 0.29
CA ASN A 85 8.09 -3.04 -0.58
C ASN A 85 7.63 -3.31 -2.01
N GLY A 86 8.53 -2.99 -2.96
CA GLY A 86 8.45 -3.51 -4.32
C GLY A 86 9.22 -4.82 -4.48
N VAL A 87 9.17 -5.38 -5.69
CA VAL A 87 9.62 -6.74 -5.99
C VAL A 87 10.83 -6.84 -6.93
N ALA A 88 11.39 -5.69 -7.30
CA ALA A 88 12.63 -5.52 -8.05
C ALA A 88 13.13 -4.09 -7.81
N GLU A 89 14.44 -3.83 -7.97
CA GLU A 89 15.02 -2.53 -7.67
C GLU A 89 14.34 -1.38 -8.43
N LEU A 90 14.25 -1.48 -9.75
CA LEU A 90 13.57 -0.48 -10.59
C LEU A 90 12.08 -0.35 -10.23
N HIS A 91 11.41 -1.47 -9.92
CA HIS A 91 10.01 -1.45 -9.51
C HIS A 91 9.83 -0.69 -8.19
N SER A 92 10.70 -0.93 -7.21
CA SER A 92 10.68 -0.25 -5.91
C SER A 92 11.00 1.23 -6.05
N GLN A 93 11.91 1.60 -6.96
CA GLN A 93 12.20 2.99 -7.30
C GLN A 93 10.96 3.70 -7.87
N LEU A 94 10.30 3.12 -8.88
CA LEU A 94 9.10 3.70 -9.48
C LEU A 94 7.91 3.74 -8.50
N LEU A 95 7.80 2.76 -7.61
CA LEU A 95 6.81 2.78 -6.54
C LEU A 95 6.98 4.00 -5.63
N LYS A 96 8.24 4.35 -5.29
CA LYS A 96 8.59 5.52 -4.49
C LYS A 96 8.44 6.83 -5.26
N ASP A 97 8.90 6.88 -6.50
CA ASP A 97 9.06 8.14 -7.22
C ASP A 97 7.80 8.56 -7.99
N VAL A 98 6.93 7.61 -8.32
CA VAL A 98 5.77 7.83 -9.19
C VAL A 98 4.48 7.40 -8.49
N THR A 99 4.32 6.12 -8.19
CA THR A 99 3.02 5.55 -7.80
C THR A 99 2.57 5.99 -6.40
N LEU A 100 3.47 5.98 -5.42
CA LEU A 100 3.20 6.35 -4.03
C LEU A 100 4.09 7.52 -3.59
N LYS A 101 4.38 8.45 -4.52
CA LYS A 101 5.30 9.57 -4.30
C LYS A 101 5.00 10.37 -3.05
N ASN A 102 3.77 10.84 -2.89
CA ASN A 102 3.39 11.64 -1.72
C ASN A 102 3.56 10.84 -0.40
N PHE A 103 3.33 9.52 -0.43
CA PHE A 103 3.58 8.68 0.75
C PHE A 103 5.07 8.50 1.02
N SER A 104 5.89 8.33 -0.02
CA SER A 104 7.35 8.24 0.11
C SER A 104 7.96 9.56 0.59
N ASP A 105 7.44 10.70 0.16
CA ASP A 105 7.90 12.02 0.61
C ASP A 105 7.62 12.23 2.11
N VAL A 106 6.44 11.81 2.60
CA VAL A 106 6.02 12.00 4.01
C VAL A 106 6.58 10.90 4.93
N TYR A 107 6.79 9.68 4.40
CA TYR A 107 7.22 8.50 5.16
C TYR A 107 8.34 7.74 4.43
N PRO A 108 9.52 8.36 4.22
CA PRO A 108 10.58 7.77 3.40
C PRO A 108 11.09 6.43 3.94
N ASP A 109 11.15 6.29 5.27
CA ASP A 109 11.67 5.08 5.93
C ASP A 109 10.76 3.85 5.80
N LYS A 110 9.52 4.01 5.33
CA LYS A 110 8.59 2.87 5.14
C LYS A 110 8.92 2.03 3.91
N PHE A 111 9.61 2.58 2.93
CA PHE A 111 9.70 1.97 1.60
C PHE A 111 11.02 1.21 1.38
N THR A 112 10.89 -0.09 1.10
CA THR A 112 12.01 -1.03 0.93
C THR A 112 11.94 -1.76 -0.41
N ASN A 113 12.96 -2.58 -0.72
CA ASN A 113 12.99 -3.44 -1.90
C ASN A 113 13.30 -4.88 -1.48
N VAL A 114 12.53 -5.83 -2.02
CA VAL A 114 12.84 -7.26 -1.91
C VAL A 114 12.71 -7.87 -3.30
N THR A 115 13.85 -8.10 -3.96
CA THR A 115 13.85 -8.68 -5.31
C THR A 115 13.26 -10.09 -5.28
N ASN A 116 12.29 -10.36 -6.15
CA ASN A 116 11.66 -11.67 -6.28
C ASN A 116 12.69 -12.77 -6.56
N GLY A 117 12.38 -13.97 -6.08
CA GLY A 117 13.16 -15.17 -6.34
C GLY A 117 12.28 -16.36 -6.66
N VAL A 118 12.88 -17.40 -7.23
CA VAL A 118 12.24 -18.69 -7.47
C VAL A 118 12.94 -19.77 -6.64
N THR A 119 12.20 -20.81 -6.25
CA THR A 119 12.78 -21.88 -5.43
C THR A 119 13.64 -22.83 -6.28
N PRO A 120 14.94 -23.04 -5.95
CA PRO A 120 15.80 -23.95 -6.70
C PRO A 120 15.36 -25.41 -6.57
N ARG A 121 14.54 -25.74 -5.55
CA ARG A 121 14.02 -27.10 -5.37
C ARG A 121 13.13 -27.50 -6.56
N ARG A 122 12.21 -26.63 -6.99
CA ARG A 122 11.33 -26.91 -8.12
C ARG A 122 12.03 -26.63 -9.45
N PHE A 123 12.64 -25.45 -9.58
CA PHE A 123 13.13 -24.94 -10.86
C PHE A 123 14.51 -25.47 -11.28
N ILE A 124 15.23 -26.14 -10.39
CA ILE A 124 16.50 -26.82 -10.72
C ILE A 124 16.40 -28.30 -10.35
N LYS A 125 16.31 -28.61 -9.04
CA LYS A 125 16.41 -29.99 -8.52
C LYS A 125 15.41 -30.97 -9.12
N LEU A 126 14.15 -30.55 -9.25
CA LEU A 126 13.08 -31.39 -9.81
C LEU A 126 12.97 -31.26 -11.33
N ALA A 127 13.11 -30.04 -11.87
CA ALA A 127 12.93 -29.78 -13.30
C ALA A 127 14.10 -30.28 -14.16
N ASN A 128 15.32 -30.30 -13.63
CA ASN A 128 16.51 -30.73 -14.35
C ASN A 128 17.47 -31.58 -13.47
N PRO A 129 17.12 -32.85 -13.19
CA PRO A 129 17.92 -33.72 -12.32
C PRO A 129 19.35 -33.97 -12.81
N ARG A 130 19.62 -33.83 -14.11
CA ARG A 130 20.96 -34.03 -14.68
C ARG A 130 21.92 -32.86 -14.44
N LEU A 131 21.39 -31.67 -14.21
CA LEU A 131 22.14 -30.46 -13.87
C LEU A 131 22.31 -30.27 -12.36
N SER A 132 21.54 -31.01 -11.55
CA SER A 132 21.32 -30.76 -10.12
C SER A 132 22.39 -31.33 -9.20
#